data_AF-A0A094BTN0-F1
#
_entry.id   AF-A0A094BTN0-F1
#
_cell.length_a   1.000
_cell.length_b   1.000
_cell.length_c   1.000
_cell.angle_alpha   90.00
_cell.angle_beta   90.00
_cell.angle_gamma   90.00
#
_symmetry.space_group_name_H-M   'P 1'
#
loop_
_entity.id
_entity.type
_entity.pdbx_description
1 polymer ?
#
loop_
_entity_poly.entity_id
_entity_poly.type
_entity_poly.pdbx_seq_one_letter_code
_entity_poly.pdbx_strand_id
1 'polypeptide(L)'
;MFRFRKGLDVITLFHSPSAPASMKVHSLLKQASAAAGETATEDQASDHTQQTKSSTQTPFELNVIEDSPTPDQLKSILEYVGANGVGKVVQGATSEKDALTKWKKDSGSFQRPLTVDWNNGKVVAGANESEILKLLESLPKE
;
A
#
# COMPACT_ATOMS: atom_id res chain seq x y z
N MET A 1 1.00 -27.01 -20.39
CA MET A 1 1.39 -25.58 -20.34
C MET A 1 1.31 -25.13 -18.89
N PHE A 2 2.45 -25.07 -18.18
CA PHE A 2 2.46 -24.58 -16.80
C PHE A 2 2.24 -23.07 -16.84
N ARG A 3 1.05 -22.62 -16.39
CA ARG A 3 0.81 -21.21 -16.13
C ARG A 3 1.56 -20.88 -14.84
N PHE A 4 2.73 -20.28 -14.94
CA PHE A 4 3.36 -19.63 -13.81
C PHE A 4 2.41 -18.52 -13.37
N ARG A 5 1.65 -18.74 -12.30
CA ARG A 5 0.88 -17.66 -11.67
C ARG A 5 1.90 -16.63 -11.19
N LYS A 6 1.78 -15.39 -11.65
CA LYS A 6 2.52 -14.27 -11.07
C LYS A 6 2.20 -14.26 -9.57
N GLY A 7 3.22 -14.18 -8.72
CA GLY A 7 3.00 -14.12 -7.27
C GLY A 7 2.09 -12.94 -6.91
N LEU A 8 1.39 -13.05 -5.77
CA LEU A 8 0.55 -11.97 -5.26
C LEU A 8 1.36 -10.67 -5.16
N ASP A 9 0.72 -9.55 -5.50
CA ASP A 9 1.36 -8.25 -5.34
C ASP A 9 1.55 -7.95 -3.85
N VAL A 10 2.71 -7.42 -3.46
CA VAL A 10 3.03 -7.15 -2.06
C VAL A 10 2.79 -5.68 -1.76
N ILE A 11 1.79 -5.42 -0.92
CA ILE A 11 1.47 -4.08 -0.42
C ILE A 11 1.99 -3.97 1.00
N THR A 12 2.94 -3.07 1.21
CA THR A 12 3.47 -2.75 2.54
C THR A 12 2.81 -1.49 3.09
N LEU A 13 2.27 -1.60 4.29
CA LEU A 13 1.76 -0.49 5.07
C LEU A 13 2.75 -0.14 6.20
N PHE A 14 3.33 1.05 6.13
CA PHE A 14 4.03 1.66 7.27
C PHE A 14 3.02 2.42 8.11
N HIS A 15 2.73 1.93 9.32
CA HIS A 15 1.74 2.54 10.18
C HIS A 15 2.32 2.90 11.55
N SER A 16 1.55 3.64 12.33
CA SER A 16 1.86 3.96 13.72
C SER A 16 0.63 3.65 14.57
N PRO A 17 0.71 2.73 15.56
CA PRO A 17 -0.44 2.32 16.35
C PRO A 17 -1.00 3.46 17.22
N SER A 18 -0.19 4.48 17.51
CA SER A 18 -0.62 5.67 18.25
C SER A 18 -1.46 6.65 17.39
N ALA A 19 -1.46 6.48 16.07
CA ALA A 19 -2.19 7.36 15.15
C ALA A 19 -3.53 6.74 14.69
N PRO A 20 -4.68 7.40 14.94
CA PRO A 20 -5.99 6.88 14.51
C PRO A 20 -6.10 6.70 12.98
N ALA A 21 -5.47 7.59 12.22
CA ALA A 21 -5.43 7.52 10.76
C ALA A 21 -4.76 6.22 10.26
N SER A 22 -3.66 5.82 10.91
CA SER A 22 -2.94 4.58 10.62
C SER A 22 -3.80 3.33 10.88
N MET A 23 -4.53 3.33 11.99
CA MET A 23 -5.41 2.20 12.35
C MET A 23 -6.55 2.01 11.35
N LYS A 24 -7.13 3.11 10.85
CA LYS A 24 -8.17 3.07 9.81
C LYS A 24 -7.66 2.42 8.52
N VAL A 25 -6.49 2.87 8.04
CA VAL A 25 -5.87 2.31 6.82
C VAL A 25 -5.52 0.84 7.00
N HIS A 26 -5.01 0.45 8.16
CA HIS A 26 -4.73 -0.95 8.47
C HIS A 26 -6.00 -1.82 8.42
N SER A 27 -7.10 -1.38 9.06
CA SER A 27 -8.38 -2.09 8.99
C SER A 27 -8.92 -2.17 7.56
N LEU A 28 -8.82 -1.09 6.77
CA LEU A 28 -9.27 -1.05 5.38
C LEU A 28 -8.50 -2.05 4.51
N LEU A 29 -7.16 -2.01 4.55
CA LEU A 29 -6.32 -2.91 3.76
C LEU A 29 -6.51 -4.37 4.16
N LYS A 30 -6.66 -4.63 5.47
CA LYS A 30 -6.91 -5.98 5.99
C LYS A 30 -8.26 -6.55 5.53
N GLN A 31 -9.31 -5.71 5.53
CA GLN A 31 -10.61 -6.09 5.00
C GLN A 31 -10.54 -6.37 3.50
N ALA A 32 -9.86 -5.50 2.75
CA ALA A 32 -9.69 -5.68 1.30
C ALA A 32 -8.91 -6.96 0.96
N SER A 33 -7.83 -7.27 1.69
CA SER A 33 -7.08 -8.51 1.47
C SER A 33 -7.90 -9.77 1.77
N ALA A 34 -8.78 -9.72 2.80
CA ALA A 34 -9.65 -10.83 3.14
C ALA A 34 -10.75 -11.02 2.09
N ALA A 35 -11.41 -9.95 1.67
CA ALA A 35 -12.43 -9.98 0.62
C ALA A 35 -11.88 -10.52 -0.71
N ALA A 36 -10.67 -10.09 -1.10
CA ALA A 36 -10.01 -10.59 -2.31
C ALA A 36 -9.67 -12.09 -2.25
N GLY A 37 -9.36 -12.62 -1.06
CA GLY A 37 -9.13 -14.06 -0.86
C GLY A 37 -10.41 -14.89 -0.93
N GLU A 38 -11.53 -14.36 -0.44
CA GLU A 38 -12.84 -15.04 -0.48
C GLU A 38 -13.38 -15.14 -1.91
N THR A 39 -13.27 -14.07 -2.72
CA THR A 39 -13.73 -14.07 -4.12
C THR A 39 -12.96 -15.07 -5.00
N ALA A 40 -11.71 -15.41 -4.65
CA ALA A 40 -10.94 -16.43 -5.36
C ALA A 40 -11.47 -17.87 -5.16
N THR A 41 -12.35 -18.10 -4.18
CA THR A 41 -12.93 -19.41 -3.86
C THR A 41 -14.35 -19.58 -4.42
N GLU A 42 -14.91 -18.52 -5.02
CA GLU A 42 -16.33 -18.41 -5.38
C GLU A 42 -16.62 -18.80 -6.84
N ASP A 43 -15.80 -19.66 -7.45
CA ASP A 43 -16.07 -20.21 -8.79
C ASP A 43 -16.79 -21.56 -8.73
N GLN A 44 -17.55 -21.84 -7.66
CA GLN A 44 -18.38 -23.04 -7.52
C GLN A 44 -19.64 -22.77 -6.65
N ALA A 45 -20.62 -22.05 -7.19
CA ALA A 45 -22.08 -22.27 -6.99
C ALA A 45 -22.91 -20.96 -6.98
N SER A 46 -23.66 -20.79 -8.07
CA SER A 46 -25.03 -20.26 -8.19
C SER A 46 -25.42 -18.93 -7.51
N ASP A 47 -25.66 -17.95 -8.38
CA ASP A 47 -26.80 -17.03 -8.42
C ASP A 47 -27.36 -16.50 -7.07
N HIS A 48 -26.89 -15.30 -6.68
CA HIS A 48 -27.72 -14.37 -5.91
C HIS A 48 -27.50 -12.92 -6.33
N THR A 49 -28.64 -12.24 -6.43
CA THR A 49 -28.92 -10.97 -7.07
C THR A 49 -28.40 -9.73 -6.33
N GLN A 50 -27.76 -8.84 -7.09
CA GLN A 50 -27.80 -7.37 -6.99
C GLN A 50 -27.40 -6.71 -5.66
N GLN A 51 -26.10 -6.70 -5.29
CA GLN A 51 -25.43 -5.50 -4.72
C GLN A 51 -23.89 -5.61 -4.63
N THR A 52 -23.16 -6.00 -5.69
CA THR A 52 -21.68 -5.85 -5.72
C THR A 52 -21.18 -5.53 -7.12
N LYS A 53 -21.80 -4.54 -7.79
CA LYS A 53 -21.06 -3.82 -8.83
C LYS A 53 -19.96 -3.01 -8.13
N SER A 54 -18.75 -3.55 -8.00
CA SER A 54 -17.46 -2.85 -8.14
C SER A 54 -16.31 -3.66 -7.52
N SER A 55 -15.30 -3.90 -8.35
CA SER A 55 -14.00 -4.53 -8.08
C SER A 55 -14.04 -5.97 -7.55
N THR A 56 -13.89 -6.94 -8.46
CA THR A 56 -13.03 -8.11 -8.23
C THR A 56 -11.70 -7.59 -7.69
N GLN A 57 -11.54 -7.54 -6.36
CA GLN A 57 -10.29 -7.08 -5.76
C GLN A 57 -9.26 -8.17 -5.99
N THR A 58 -8.19 -7.82 -6.70
CA THR A 58 -7.08 -8.75 -6.95
C THR A 58 -6.49 -9.17 -5.60
N PRO A 59 -6.25 -10.48 -5.36
CA PRO A 59 -5.58 -10.91 -4.14
C PRO A 59 -4.18 -10.30 -4.07
N PHE A 60 -3.84 -9.78 -2.90
CA PHE A 60 -2.54 -9.17 -2.61
C PHE A 60 -2.09 -9.56 -1.21
N GLU A 61 -0.78 -9.55 -0.99
CA GLU A 61 -0.19 -9.80 0.32
C GLU A 61 -0.03 -8.46 1.06
N LEU A 62 -0.71 -8.35 2.21
CA LEU A 62 -0.60 -7.18 3.08
C LEU A 62 0.53 -7.40 4.10
N ASN A 63 1.60 -6.63 3.98
CA ASN A 63 2.68 -6.57 4.95
C ASN A 63 2.53 -5.30 5.82
N VAL A 64 2.54 -5.44 7.13
CA VAL A 64 2.32 -4.32 8.06
C VAL A 64 3.60 -4.09 8.87
N ILE A 65 4.15 -2.88 8.79
CA ILE A 65 5.39 -2.50 9.45
C ILE A 65 5.12 -1.32 10.39
N GLU A 66 5.46 -1.52 11.67
CA GLU A 66 5.42 -0.48 12.71
C GLU A 66 6.79 0.18 12.90
N ASP A 67 7.87 -0.44 12.45
CA ASP A 67 9.21 0.11 12.55
C ASP A 67 9.50 1.15 11.46
N SER A 68 10.66 1.79 11.56
CA SER A 68 11.12 2.70 10.51
C SER A 68 11.48 1.92 9.25
N PRO A 69 11.24 2.45 8.04
CA PRO A 69 11.64 1.78 6.79
C PRO A 69 13.15 1.56 6.77
N THR A 70 13.63 0.52 6.09
CA THR A 70 15.07 0.40 5.86
C THR A 70 15.56 1.50 4.90
N PRO A 71 16.87 1.85 4.91
CA PRO A 71 17.39 2.87 4.01
C PRO A 71 17.11 2.58 2.53
N ASP A 72 17.17 1.29 2.14
CA ASP A 72 16.90 0.86 0.78
C ASP A 72 15.41 0.95 0.44
N GLN A 73 14.53 0.56 1.37
CA GLN A 73 13.08 0.74 1.21
C GLN A 73 12.74 2.23 1.05
N LEU A 74 13.29 3.10 1.89
CA LEU A 74 13.06 4.54 1.80
C LEU A 74 13.51 5.09 0.44
N LYS A 75 14.69 4.67 -0.04
CA LYS A 75 15.18 5.09 -1.35
C LYS A 75 14.22 4.69 -2.48
N SER A 76 13.77 3.44 -2.51
CA SER A 76 12.79 2.98 -3.50
C SER A 76 11.46 3.72 -3.41
N ILE A 77 10.98 4.01 -2.19
CA ILE A 77 9.76 4.80 -1.98
C ILE A 77 9.92 6.21 -2.55
N LEU A 78 11.06 6.85 -2.31
CA LEU A 78 11.39 8.18 -2.82
C LEU A 78 11.46 8.20 -4.36
N GLU A 79 12.02 7.16 -4.97
CA GLU A 79 12.06 6.97 -6.42
C GLU A 79 10.64 6.83 -7.00
N TYR A 80 9.74 6.09 -6.33
CA TYR A 80 8.35 5.90 -6.75
C TYR A 80 7.50 7.16 -6.68
N VAL A 81 7.65 7.97 -5.63
CA VAL A 81 6.91 9.24 -5.51
C VAL A 81 7.48 10.34 -6.40
N GLY A 82 8.76 10.21 -6.78
CA GLY A 82 9.52 11.22 -7.51
C GLY A 82 9.72 12.53 -6.75
N ALA A 83 10.43 13.47 -7.37
CA ALA A 83 10.84 14.74 -6.74
C ALA A 83 9.68 15.54 -6.11
N ASN A 84 8.48 15.48 -6.71
CA ASN A 84 7.30 16.22 -6.24
C ASN A 84 6.62 15.59 -5.01
N GLY A 85 6.89 14.31 -4.72
CA GLY A 85 6.28 13.58 -3.62
C GLY A 85 7.20 13.35 -2.42
N VAL A 86 8.49 13.69 -2.53
CA VAL A 86 9.49 13.55 -1.46
C VAL A 86 9.00 14.17 -0.14
N GLY A 87 8.48 15.41 -0.20
CA GLY A 87 7.98 16.11 0.98
C GLY A 87 6.74 15.49 1.63
N LYS A 88 6.02 14.60 0.92
CA LYS A 88 4.89 13.81 1.44
C LYS A 88 5.33 12.51 2.12
N VAL A 89 6.56 12.06 1.88
CA VAL A 89 7.13 10.86 2.51
C VAL A 89 7.97 11.27 3.72
N VAL A 90 8.80 12.30 3.57
CA VAL A 90 9.62 12.86 4.65
C VAL A 90 9.29 14.35 4.80
N GLN A 91 8.81 14.73 5.98
CA GLN A 91 8.34 16.07 6.24
C GLN A 91 9.48 17.09 6.06
N GLY A 92 9.21 18.11 5.22
CA GLY A 92 10.15 19.20 4.96
C GLY A 92 11.32 18.82 4.05
N ALA A 93 11.35 17.61 3.48
CA ALA A 93 12.36 17.22 2.50
C ALA A 93 12.03 17.76 1.10
N THR A 94 13.05 18.27 0.40
CA THR A 94 12.90 18.83 -0.96
C THR A 94 13.56 17.99 -2.05
N SER A 95 14.42 17.04 -1.66
CA SER A 95 15.10 16.12 -2.56
C SER A 95 15.30 14.76 -1.88
N GLU A 96 15.51 13.71 -2.67
CA GLU A 96 15.73 12.35 -2.15
C GLU A 96 16.93 12.29 -1.19
N LYS A 97 18.01 13.00 -1.53
CA LYS A 97 19.20 13.09 -0.68
C LYS A 97 18.87 13.78 0.66
N ASP A 98 18.16 14.90 0.61
CA ASP A 98 17.73 15.64 1.80
C ASP A 98 16.78 14.81 2.67
N ALA A 99 15.84 14.07 2.05
CA ALA A 99 14.95 13.14 2.74
C ALA A 99 15.72 12.05 3.48
N LEU A 100 16.71 11.43 2.83
CA LEU A 100 17.53 10.39 3.44
C LEU A 100 18.38 10.94 4.59
N THR A 101 18.94 12.15 4.44
CA THR A 101 19.70 12.80 5.52
C THR A 101 18.80 13.14 6.71
N LYS A 102 17.60 13.69 6.46
CA LYS A 102 16.62 14.02 7.51
C LYS A 102 16.12 12.78 8.23
N TRP A 103 15.74 11.76 7.48
CA TRP A 103 15.28 10.50 8.04
C TRP A 103 16.35 9.80 8.90
N LYS A 104 17.62 9.79 8.45
CA LYS A 104 18.73 9.24 9.26
C LYS A 104 18.96 10.01 10.55
N LYS A 105 18.69 11.32 10.56
CA LYS A 105 18.83 12.17 11.74
C LYS A 105 17.63 12.03 12.69
N ASP A 106 16.45 11.91 12.12
CA ASP A 106 15.18 11.80 12.82
C ASP A 106 14.22 10.89 12.05
N SER A 107 14.10 9.64 12.51
CA SER A 107 13.17 8.68 11.92
C SER A 107 11.70 9.10 12.08
N GLY A 108 11.40 10.01 13.00
CA GLY A 108 10.07 10.60 13.20
C GLY A 108 9.66 11.56 12.08
N SER A 109 10.60 12.02 11.25
CA SER A 109 10.29 12.83 10.06
C SER A 109 9.58 12.06 8.95
N PHE A 110 9.56 10.73 9.02
CA PHE A 110 8.84 9.86 8.09
C PHE A 110 7.34 9.91 8.34
N GLN A 111 6.58 10.29 7.32
CA GLN A 111 5.14 10.44 7.41
C GLN A 111 4.45 9.08 7.47
N ARG A 112 3.54 8.93 8.44
CA ARG A 112 2.71 7.73 8.63
C ARG A 112 1.23 8.11 8.74
N PRO A 113 0.31 7.32 8.20
CA PRO A 113 0.53 6.07 7.48
C PRO A 113 1.09 6.30 6.06
N LEU A 114 1.85 5.33 5.56
CA LEU A 114 2.33 5.28 4.18
C LEU A 114 2.06 3.89 3.60
N THR A 115 1.32 3.82 2.49
CA THR A 115 1.06 2.57 1.77
C THR A 115 1.94 2.51 0.53
N VAL A 116 2.64 1.40 0.35
CA VAL A 116 3.60 1.18 -0.73
C VAL A 116 3.25 -0.12 -1.45
N ASP A 117 3.04 -0.02 -2.75
CA ASP A 117 2.94 -1.15 -3.67
C ASP A 117 4.28 -1.30 -4.39
N TRP A 118 5.03 -2.34 -4.01
CA TRP A 118 6.35 -2.61 -4.55
C TRP A 118 6.30 -3.12 -5.98
N ASN A 119 5.19 -3.77 -6.37
CA ASN A 119 5.03 -4.42 -7.66
C ASN A 119 4.71 -3.40 -8.75
N ASN A 120 3.89 -2.39 -8.43
CA ASN A 120 3.48 -1.35 -9.38
C ASN A 120 4.21 0.00 -9.17
N GLY A 121 5.10 0.09 -8.19
CA GLY A 121 5.86 1.30 -7.89
C GLY A 121 4.98 2.47 -7.46
N LYS A 122 3.91 2.19 -6.69
CA LYS A 122 2.96 3.20 -6.24
C LYS A 122 3.07 3.43 -4.75
N VAL A 123 2.96 4.69 -4.36
CA VAL A 123 3.02 5.10 -2.96
C VAL A 123 1.88 6.06 -2.68
N VAL A 124 1.14 5.80 -1.61
CA VAL A 124 0.08 6.66 -1.10
C VAL A 124 0.49 7.15 0.29
N ALA A 125 0.56 8.46 0.44
CA ALA A 125 0.89 9.09 1.71
C ALA A 125 -0.36 9.55 2.45
N GLY A 126 -0.44 9.19 3.73
CA GLY A 126 -1.58 9.51 4.60
C GLY A 126 -2.74 8.52 4.48
N ALA A 127 -3.85 8.88 5.13
CA ALA A 127 -5.04 8.03 5.23
C ALA A 127 -6.12 8.37 4.18
N ASN A 128 -5.72 8.72 2.96
CA ASN A 128 -6.67 9.00 1.90
C ASN A 128 -7.23 7.69 1.34
N GLU A 129 -8.38 7.27 1.88
CA GLU A 129 -9.07 6.03 1.50
C GLU A 129 -9.31 5.94 -0.01
N SER A 130 -9.65 7.06 -0.66
CA SER A 130 -9.90 7.06 -2.11
C SER A 130 -8.65 6.78 -2.94
N GLU A 131 -7.47 7.25 -2.50
CA GLU A 131 -6.21 6.95 -3.18
C GLU A 131 -5.79 5.50 -2.94
N ILE A 132 -6.01 4.99 -1.73
CA ILE A 132 -5.74 3.59 -1.37
C ILE A 132 -6.63 2.65 -2.21
N LEU A 133 -7.93 2.93 -2.31
CA LEU A 133 -8.85 2.13 -3.14
C LEU A 133 -8.45 2.16 -4.61
N LYS A 134 -8.06 3.32 -5.16
CA LYS A 134 -7.54 3.41 -6.53
C LYS A 134 -6.25 2.61 -6.73
N LEU A 135 -5.39 2.53 -5.72
CA LEU A 135 -4.19 1.69 -5.76
C LEU A 135 -4.60 0.22 -5.86
N LEU A 136 -5.52 -0.24 -5.01
CA LEU A 136 -6.03 -1.62 -5.03
C LEU A 136 -6.74 -1.97 -6.34
N GLU A 137 -7.52 -1.05 -6.91
CA GLU A 137 -8.19 -1.24 -8.21
C GLU A 137 -7.21 -1.30 -9.38
N SER A 138 -6.03 -0.70 -9.21
CA SER A 138 -4.98 -0.70 -10.22
C SER A 138 -4.10 -1.94 -10.21
N LEU A 139 -4.31 -2.84 -9.24
CA LEU A 139 -3.67 -4.14 -9.23
C LEU A 139 -4.08 -4.90 -10.50
N PRO A 140 -3.14 -5.62 -11.14
CA PRO A 140 -3.44 -6.40 -12.33
C PRO A 140 -4.54 -7.42 -12.00
N LYS A 141 -5.65 -7.36 -12.74
CA LYS A 141 -6.70 -8.40 -12.68
C LYS A 141 -6.19 -9.57 -13.52
N GLU A 142 -6.04 -10.75 -12.92
CA GLU A 142 -5.61 -11.97 -13.62
C GLU A 142 -6.61 -12.39 -14.71
#